data_AF-A0A2E9ABL9-F1
#
_entry.id   AF-A0A2E9ABL9-F1
#
_cell.length_a   1.000
_cell.length_b   1.000
_cell.length_c   1.000
_cell.angle_alpha   90.00
_cell.angle_beta   90.00
_cell.angle_gamma   90.00
#
_symmetry.space_group_name_H-M   'P 1'
#
loop_
_entity.id
_entity.type
_entity.pdbx_description
1 polymer ?
#
loop_
_entity_poly.entity_id
_entity_poly.type
_entity_poly.pdbx_seq_one_letter_code
_entity_poly.pdbx_strand_id
1 'polypeptide(L)'
;MPYSNDGSVKERIVNMEKADRTLKRLAENISNTSTVNSKSTNVAGLGDADCPNCLGIGFVSSNADIEDPEFGRLYPCSCRFEDLQRAITNQKQLSSTLGPLSKKTFDNFIPSGNTTEPRQKDSLQRAFEQSQSFANTPEGWIVLHGGYGCGKTHLAAAIANQCLSQGQDVLFVNTPDLLDHLRSTFAPGSTIDYDEMFERTRNIFLLVLDDLGAENPTQWAQEKLYQIINHRYNAALPTVITCNVNLESIEPRIRSRLVDIDLVRKLIIQAPDFRRADSDQTDLSSLPIHSRQTFETFESRAGEIPSEHHKRLSIAVTAAKSFAENPEGWLLLIGGHGCGKTHLAAAVANYRVRNGSPALFITSADLLDHLRATFSPDSLVRFDKQFAELRNTPLLILDDLTLESATPWAREKLMQLIDHRYVTRLPTVITTSADKSDLGTRLESRLLNPAISTICPITAPMYKGKKRRSR
;
A
#
# COMPACT_ATOMS: atom_id res chain seq x y z
N MET A 1 48.16 77.02 5.15
CA MET A 1 48.43 75.57 5.08
C MET A 1 47.31 74.91 4.30
N PRO A 2 47.59 74.26 3.16
CA PRO A 2 46.62 73.43 2.45
C PRO A 2 46.79 71.95 2.85
N TYR A 3 45.70 71.22 3.02
CA TYR A 3 45.71 69.75 3.06
C TYR A 3 44.87 69.22 1.89
N SER A 4 45.61 68.86 0.82
CA SER A 4 45.47 67.67 -0.04
C SER A 4 44.08 67.07 -0.29
N ASN A 5 43.57 67.29 -1.51
CA ASN A 5 42.42 66.62 -2.12
C ASN A 5 42.88 65.75 -3.31
N ASP A 6 43.57 64.63 -3.04
CA ASP A 6 44.13 63.76 -4.10
C ASP A 6 43.77 62.26 -3.93
N GLY A 7 42.84 61.95 -3.01
CA GLY A 7 42.44 60.56 -2.67
C GLY A 7 41.25 60.00 -3.44
N SER A 8 40.33 60.81 -3.97
CA SER A 8 39.04 60.29 -4.49
C SER A 8 38.98 60.06 -6.01
N VAL A 9 39.99 60.53 -6.76
CA VAL A 9 40.00 60.41 -8.23
C VAL A 9 40.64 59.09 -8.69
N LYS A 10 41.68 58.61 -7.99
CA LYS A 10 42.37 57.35 -8.34
C LYS A 10 41.52 56.10 -8.08
N GLU A 11 40.71 56.07 -7.02
CA GLU A 11 39.80 54.94 -6.74
C GLU A 11 38.61 54.88 -7.71
N ARG A 12 38.12 56.03 -8.20
CA ARG A 12 37.05 56.07 -9.21
C ARG A 12 37.52 55.61 -10.59
N ILE A 13 38.77 55.90 -10.97
CA ILE A 13 39.34 55.47 -12.27
C ILE A 13 39.62 53.96 -12.29
N VAL A 14 40.12 53.39 -11.18
CA VAL A 14 40.43 51.94 -11.09
C VAL A 14 39.16 51.07 -11.14
N ASN A 15 38.02 51.57 -10.66
CA ASN A 15 36.75 50.84 -10.73
C ASN A 15 36.07 50.93 -12.12
N MET A 16 36.30 52.02 -12.85
CA MET A 16 35.76 52.18 -14.21
C MET A 16 36.50 51.28 -15.23
N GLU A 17 37.82 51.11 -15.11
CA GLU A 17 38.60 50.20 -15.96
C GLU A 17 38.30 48.71 -15.72
N LYS A 18 37.94 48.33 -14.48
CA LYS A 18 37.49 46.95 -14.16
C LYS A 18 36.10 46.65 -14.71
N ALA A 19 35.18 47.60 -14.66
CA ALA A 19 33.86 47.47 -15.27
C ALA A 19 33.94 47.34 -16.80
N ASP A 20 34.78 48.14 -17.45
CA ASP A 20 34.94 48.13 -18.91
C ASP A 20 35.61 46.84 -19.44
N ARG A 21 36.55 46.25 -18.66
CA ARG A 21 37.11 44.91 -18.98
C ARG A 21 36.10 43.78 -18.83
N THR A 22 35.12 43.93 -17.94
CA THR A 22 34.08 42.92 -17.70
C THR A 22 33.01 42.97 -18.80
N LEU A 23 32.64 44.18 -19.23
CA LEU A 23 31.75 44.42 -20.37
C LEU A 23 32.37 43.96 -21.71
N LYS A 24 33.67 44.19 -21.94
CA LYS A 24 34.37 43.68 -23.14
C LYS A 24 34.42 42.14 -23.19
N ARG A 25 34.66 41.47 -22.06
CA ARG A 25 34.61 39.99 -21.97
C ARG A 25 33.20 39.41 -22.19
N LEU A 26 32.16 40.13 -21.78
CA LEU A 26 30.76 39.73 -22.02
C LEU A 26 30.37 39.92 -23.50
N ALA A 27 30.83 40.98 -24.15
CA ALA A 27 30.59 41.23 -25.57
C ALA A 27 31.33 40.24 -26.51
N GLU A 28 32.55 39.83 -26.15
CA GLU A 28 33.31 38.78 -26.87
C GLU A 28 32.66 37.38 -26.74
N ASN A 29 31.99 37.10 -25.63
CA ASN A 29 31.26 35.83 -25.44
C ASN A 29 29.92 35.77 -26.17
N ILE A 30 29.28 36.92 -26.44
CA ILE A 30 27.99 36.99 -27.16
C ILE A 30 28.21 36.86 -28.68
N SER A 31 29.32 37.35 -29.20
CA SER A 31 29.65 37.31 -30.64
C SER A 31 30.06 35.93 -31.17
N ASN A 32 30.40 34.98 -30.30
CA ASN A 32 30.77 33.60 -30.69
C ASN A 32 29.58 32.64 -30.83
N THR A 33 28.34 33.08 -30.55
CA THR A 33 27.16 32.20 -30.50
C THR A 33 26.12 32.52 -31.57
N SER A 34 26.51 33.14 -32.69
CA SER A 34 25.60 33.53 -33.76
C SER A 34 25.87 32.74 -35.03
N THR A 35 25.30 31.54 -35.14
CA THR A 35 24.89 30.96 -36.43
C THR A 35 24.02 29.72 -36.19
N VAL A 36 22.75 29.92 -35.84
CA VAL A 36 21.72 28.90 -36.09
C VAL A 36 20.45 29.58 -36.62
N ASN A 37 20.01 29.07 -37.77
CA ASN A 37 18.92 29.55 -38.60
C ASN A 37 17.55 29.59 -37.90
N SER A 38 16.78 30.60 -38.29
CA SER A 38 15.35 30.76 -38.06
C SER A 38 14.54 29.60 -38.67
N LYS A 39 13.98 28.75 -37.82
CA LYS A 39 12.63 28.16 -37.96
C LYS A 39 12.33 27.28 -36.74
N SER A 40 11.29 27.68 -36.01
CA SER A 40 10.52 26.84 -35.08
C SER A 40 11.30 26.04 -34.04
N THR A 41 11.70 26.70 -32.96
CA THR A 41 11.76 26.06 -31.63
C THR A 41 11.62 27.15 -30.59
N ASN A 42 10.56 27.10 -29.78
CA ASN A 42 10.56 27.78 -28.48
C ASN A 42 11.69 27.16 -27.66
N VAL A 43 12.87 27.77 -27.75
CA VAL A 43 14.03 27.42 -26.92
C VAL A 43 13.66 27.83 -25.50
N ALA A 44 13.69 26.85 -24.59
CA ALA A 44 13.40 27.06 -23.17
C ALA A 44 14.24 28.24 -22.63
N GLY A 45 13.60 29.38 -22.39
CA GLY A 45 14.25 30.57 -21.82
C GLY A 45 13.81 31.91 -22.39
N LEU A 46 13.30 31.98 -23.62
CA LEU A 46 12.92 33.25 -24.30
C LEU A 46 11.40 33.48 -24.32
N GLY A 47 10.98 34.75 -24.38
CA GLY A 47 9.57 35.14 -24.45
C GLY A 47 9.00 35.04 -25.88
N ASP A 48 7.71 35.29 -26.03
CA ASP A 48 7.07 35.30 -27.36
C ASP A 48 7.68 36.39 -28.26
N ALA A 49 8.12 36.00 -29.46
CA ALA A 49 8.79 36.85 -30.43
C ALA A 49 7.91 38.02 -30.90
N ASP A 50 6.59 37.82 -30.90
CA ASP A 50 5.61 38.82 -31.33
C ASP A 50 5.04 39.64 -30.15
N CYS A 51 5.59 39.48 -28.93
CA CYS A 51 5.08 40.18 -27.75
C CYS A 51 5.41 41.69 -27.81
N PRO A 52 4.41 42.60 -27.76
CA PRO A 52 4.65 44.04 -27.86
C PRO A 52 5.38 44.64 -26.65
N ASN A 53 5.44 43.90 -25.53
CA ASN A 53 6.08 44.38 -24.30
C ASN A 53 7.54 43.96 -24.17
N CYS A 54 7.90 42.75 -24.63
CA CYS A 54 9.27 42.23 -24.46
C CYS A 54 9.98 41.83 -25.75
N LEU A 55 9.30 41.87 -26.90
CA LEU A 55 9.88 41.63 -28.23
C LEU A 55 10.76 40.37 -28.30
N GLY A 56 10.28 39.25 -27.74
CA GLY A 56 11.01 37.98 -27.68
C GLY A 56 12.00 37.82 -26.51
N ILE A 57 12.33 38.88 -25.77
CA ILE A 57 13.32 38.83 -24.68
C ILE A 57 12.72 38.16 -23.42
N GLY A 58 11.42 38.36 -23.17
CA GLY A 58 10.71 37.72 -22.06
C GLY A 58 10.81 38.42 -20.70
N PHE A 59 11.46 39.57 -20.60
CA PHE A 59 11.57 40.38 -19.39
C PHE A 59 11.30 41.85 -19.69
N VAL A 60 10.79 42.58 -18.70
CA VAL A 60 10.50 44.02 -18.75
C VAL A 60 11.10 44.69 -17.53
N SER A 61 11.64 45.90 -17.67
CA SER A 61 12.12 46.70 -16.55
C SER A 61 11.07 47.70 -16.10
N SER A 62 11.03 48.02 -14.80
CA SER A 62 10.24 49.16 -14.33
C SER A 62 10.85 50.47 -14.86
N ASN A 63 10.00 51.38 -15.32
CA ASN A 63 10.39 52.77 -15.63
C ASN A 63 10.40 53.59 -14.32
N ALA A 64 11.26 53.19 -13.38
CA ALA A 64 11.50 53.95 -12.17
C ALA A 64 12.60 55.01 -12.42
N ASP A 65 12.66 56.05 -11.59
CA ASP A 65 13.74 57.04 -11.67
C ASP A 65 15.06 56.45 -11.14
N ILE A 66 16.21 56.99 -11.55
CA ILE A 66 17.55 56.45 -11.25
C ILE A 66 17.83 56.34 -9.73
N GLU A 67 17.14 57.13 -8.91
CA GLU A 67 17.25 57.10 -7.45
C GLU A 67 16.31 56.10 -6.77
N ASP A 68 15.41 55.46 -7.52
CA ASP A 68 14.50 54.44 -7.01
C ASP A 68 15.22 53.08 -6.86
N PRO A 69 15.12 52.39 -5.71
CA PRO A 69 15.68 51.05 -5.52
C PRO A 69 15.13 49.97 -6.47
N GLU A 70 14.03 50.24 -7.19
CA GLU A 70 13.52 49.37 -8.26
C GLU A 70 14.10 49.68 -9.65
N PHE A 71 14.89 50.75 -9.80
CA PHE A 71 15.52 51.08 -11.08
C PHE A 71 16.45 49.98 -11.58
N GLY A 72 16.18 49.48 -12.79
CA GLY A 72 16.95 48.39 -13.41
C GLY A 72 16.55 46.98 -12.95
N ARG A 73 15.52 46.82 -12.10
CA ARG A 73 14.95 45.49 -11.83
C ARG A 73 14.21 44.95 -13.05
N LEU A 74 14.50 43.70 -13.38
CA LEU A 74 13.85 42.97 -14.47
C LEU A 74 12.74 42.10 -13.89
N TYR A 75 11.52 42.28 -14.41
CA TYR A 75 10.34 41.49 -14.11
C TYR A 75 10.02 40.58 -15.30
N PRO A 76 9.56 39.34 -15.08
CA PRO A 76 9.12 38.48 -16.17
C PRO A 76 7.93 39.12 -16.91
N CYS A 77 7.99 39.11 -18.24
CA CYS A 77 6.94 39.66 -19.08
C CYS A 77 5.65 38.83 -18.98
N SER A 78 4.50 39.46 -19.19
CA SER A 78 3.20 38.78 -19.11
C SER A 78 3.03 37.63 -20.10
N CYS A 79 3.69 37.69 -21.27
CA CYS A 79 3.70 36.60 -22.24
C CYS A 79 4.34 35.31 -21.71
N ARG A 80 5.12 35.39 -20.61
CA ARG A 80 5.76 34.23 -19.98
C ARG A 80 4.96 33.65 -18.82
N PHE A 81 3.82 34.23 -18.42
CA PHE A 81 3.09 33.73 -17.26
C PHE A 81 2.69 32.27 -17.41
N GLU A 82 2.18 31.85 -18.57
CA GLU A 82 1.82 30.44 -18.80
C GLU A 82 3.03 29.50 -18.77
N ASP A 83 4.16 29.90 -19.37
CA ASP A 83 5.38 29.08 -19.39
C ASP A 83 6.06 29.01 -18.02
N LEU A 84 6.06 30.11 -17.26
CA LEU A 84 6.51 30.15 -15.87
C LEU A 84 5.59 29.29 -14.99
N GLN A 85 4.27 29.38 -15.15
CA GLN A 85 3.35 28.52 -14.42
C GLN A 85 3.53 27.05 -14.80
N ARG A 86 3.71 26.72 -16.08
CA ARG A 86 4.02 25.35 -16.51
C ARG A 86 5.37 24.88 -15.98
N ALA A 87 6.40 25.73 -15.98
CA ALA A 87 7.71 25.39 -15.44
C ALA A 87 7.67 25.19 -13.92
N ILE A 88 6.96 26.04 -13.19
CA ILE A 88 6.73 25.91 -11.74
C ILE A 88 5.91 24.65 -11.45
N THR A 89 4.83 24.40 -12.19
CA THR A 89 4.01 23.19 -12.05
C THR A 89 4.81 21.93 -12.38
N ASN A 90 5.60 21.94 -13.46
CA ASN A 90 6.48 20.83 -13.84
C ASN A 90 7.59 20.62 -12.80
N GLN A 91 8.16 21.69 -12.24
CA GLN A 91 9.16 21.61 -11.18
C GLN A 91 8.53 21.09 -9.87
N LYS A 92 7.32 21.53 -9.52
CA LYS A 92 6.52 21.01 -8.40
C LYS A 92 6.17 19.53 -8.60
N GLN A 93 5.82 19.12 -9.81
CA GLN A 93 5.57 17.72 -10.19
C GLN A 93 6.85 16.86 -10.14
N LEU A 94 7.99 17.37 -10.61
CA LEU A 94 9.29 16.68 -10.53
C LEU A 94 9.79 16.55 -9.08
N SER A 95 9.42 17.49 -8.21
CA SER A 95 9.69 17.44 -6.76
C SER A 95 8.60 16.71 -5.95
N SER A 96 7.56 16.19 -6.62
CA SER A 96 6.38 15.69 -5.93
C SER A 96 6.69 14.42 -5.14
N THR A 97 6.39 14.47 -3.84
CA THR A 97 6.54 13.38 -2.87
C THR A 97 5.70 12.13 -3.21
N LEU A 98 4.87 12.21 -4.25
CA LEU A 98 3.97 11.14 -4.67
C LEU A 98 4.69 10.01 -5.43
N GLY A 99 5.79 10.27 -6.13
CA GLY A 99 6.60 9.24 -6.81
C GLY A 99 5.75 8.16 -7.53
N PRO A 100 5.76 6.87 -7.08
CA PRO A 100 4.96 5.79 -7.65
C PRO A 100 3.43 5.99 -7.60
N LEU A 101 2.92 6.85 -6.71
CA LEU A 101 1.50 7.15 -6.52
C LEU A 101 0.95 8.19 -7.51
N SER A 102 1.81 8.80 -8.33
CA SER A 102 1.39 9.72 -9.41
C SER A 102 0.39 9.10 -10.40
N LYS A 103 0.42 7.77 -10.56
CA LYS A 103 -0.49 7.03 -11.46
C LYS A 103 -1.86 6.73 -10.83
N LYS A 104 -2.04 7.00 -9.55
CA LYS A 104 -3.29 6.75 -8.81
C LYS A 104 -4.21 7.97 -8.90
N THR A 105 -5.01 8.02 -9.95
CA THR A 105 -6.01 9.07 -10.19
C THR A 105 -7.43 8.56 -9.93
N PHE A 106 -8.41 9.47 -9.93
CA PHE A 106 -9.82 9.11 -9.86
C PHE A 106 -10.26 8.26 -11.05
N ASP A 107 -9.69 8.49 -12.25
CA ASP A 107 -10.02 7.73 -13.47
C ASP A 107 -9.63 6.24 -13.36
N ASN A 108 -8.54 5.96 -12.65
CA ASN A 108 -8.04 4.60 -12.43
C ASN A 108 -8.62 3.93 -11.18
N PHE A 109 -9.57 4.58 -10.49
CA PHE A 109 -10.22 4.02 -9.32
C PHE A 109 -11.53 3.32 -9.73
N ILE A 110 -11.82 2.15 -9.14
CA ILE A 110 -13.05 1.39 -9.43
C ILE A 110 -14.06 1.61 -8.30
N PRO A 111 -15.08 2.46 -8.47
CA PRO A 111 -16.00 2.86 -7.38
C PRO A 111 -16.93 1.75 -6.91
N SER A 112 -17.14 0.71 -7.73
CA SER A 112 -17.94 -0.47 -7.36
C SER A 112 -17.16 -1.51 -6.55
N GLY A 113 -15.83 -1.42 -6.52
CA GLY A 113 -14.97 -2.48 -6.01
C GLY A 113 -15.18 -3.84 -6.66
N ASN A 114 -14.57 -4.87 -6.05
CA ASN A 114 -14.73 -6.28 -6.45
C ASN A 114 -15.76 -7.02 -5.58
N THR A 115 -16.63 -6.29 -4.88
CA THR A 115 -17.60 -6.88 -3.96
C THR A 115 -18.96 -7.07 -4.62
N THR A 116 -19.70 -8.10 -4.23
CA THR A 116 -21.11 -8.31 -4.61
C THR A 116 -22.07 -7.70 -3.59
N GLU A 117 -21.60 -7.26 -2.42
CA GLU A 117 -22.44 -6.78 -1.34
C GLU A 117 -22.85 -5.30 -1.52
N PRO A 118 -24.16 -4.95 -1.54
CA PRO A 118 -24.63 -3.60 -1.80
C PRO A 118 -24.13 -2.54 -0.82
N ARG A 119 -24.01 -2.88 0.47
CA ARG A 119 -23.53 -1.94 1.52
C ARG A 119 -22.09 -1.52 1.32
N GLN A 120 -21.26 -2.48 0.90
CA GLN A 120 -19.83 -2.23 0.67
C GLN A 120 -19.63 -1.34 -0.55
N LYS A 121 -20.38 -1.59 -1.63
CA LYS A 121 -20.42 -0.73 -2.83
C LYS A 121 -20.84 0.70 -2.49
N ASP A 122 -21.94 0.86 -1.77
CA ASP A 122 -22.45 2.17 -1.37
C ASP A 122 -21.45 2.94 -0.49
N SER A 123 -20.80 2.27 0.47
CA SER A 123 -19.75 2.91 1.30
C SER A 123 -18.58 3.44 0.48
N LEU A 124 -18.17 2.69 -0.54
CA LEU A 124 -17.03 3.02 -1.40
C LEU A 124 -17.39 4.11 -2.42
N GLN A 125 -18.58 4.01 -3.02
CA GLN A 125 -19.11 5.03 -3.93
C GLN A 125 -19.21 6.38 -3.22
N ARG A 126 -19.76 6.42 -2.01
CA ARG A 126 -19.81 7.65 -1.20
C ARG A 126 -18.43 8.18 -0.89
N ALA A 127 -17.47 7.30 -0.55
CA ALA A 127 -16.11 7.73 -0.28
C ALA A 127 -15.44 8.33 -1.53
N PHE A 128 -15.69 7.75 -2.71
CA PHE A 128 -15.22 8.25 -4.00
C PHE A 128 -15.82 9.62 -4.33
N GLU A 129 -17.15 9.76 -4.27
CA GLU A 129 -17.86 11.01 -4.56
C GLU A 129 -17.44 12.15 -3.63
N GLN A 130 -17.33 11.87 -2.33
CA GLN A 130 -16.89 12.85 -1.34
C GLN A 130 -15.43 13.24 -1.52
N SER A 131 -14.56 12.29 -1.89
CA SER A 131 -13.16 12.56 -2.21
C SER A 131 -13.02 13.43 -3.46
N GLN A 132 -13.81 13.17 -4.50
CA GLN A 132 -13.82 13.97 -5.72
C GLN A 132 -14.36 15.38 -5.47
N SER A 133 -15.43 15.52 -4.69
CA SER A 133 -15.94 16.82 -4.25
C SER A 133 -14.89 17.63 -3.49
N PHE A 134 -14.19 17.00 -2.53
CA PHE A 134 -13.11 17.65 -1.80
C PHE A 134 -11.93 18.03 -2.69
N ALA A 135 -11.56 17.20 -3.67
CA ALA A 135 -10.47 17.52 -4.59
C ALA A 135 -10.79 18.71 -5.52
N ASN A 136 -12.07 18.99 -5.79
CA ASN A 136 -12.51 20.18 -6.51
C ASN A 136 -12.48 21.44 -5.64
N THR A 137 -12.90 21.32 -4.39
CA THR A 137 -12.93 22.42 -3.42
C THR A 137 -12.36 21.92 -2.09
N PRO A 138 -11.01 22.00 -1.92
CA PRO A 138 -10.34 21.49 -0.75
C PRO A 138 -10.64 22.37 0.46
N GLU A 139 -11.68 22.00 1.21
CA GLU A 139 -12.12 22.68 2.42
C GLU A 139 -12.38 21.66 3.53
N GLY A 140 -11.94 22.02 4.73
CA GLY A 140 -12.01 21.14 5.90
C GLY A 140 -11.13 19.91 5.75
N TRP A 141 -11.50 18.84 6.43
CA TRP A 141 -10.69 17.64 6.54
C TRP A 141 -11.46 16.42 6.04
N ILE A 142 -10.74 15.47 5.46
CA ILE A 142 -11.26 14.13 5.17
C ILE A 142 -10.49 13.10 5.97
N VAL A 143 -11.21 12.24 6.69
CA VAL A 143 -10.65 11.06 7.32
C VAL A 143 -11.20 9.82 6.63
N LEU A 144 -10.33 9.14 5.87
CA LEU A 144 -10.62 7.85 5.25
C LEU A 144 -10.27 6.75 6.25
N HIS A 145 -11.28 6.02 6.73
CA HIS A 145 -11.12 4.96 7.71
C HIS A 145 -11.64 3.62 7.17
N GLY A 146 -10.89 2.54 7.33
CA GLY A 146 -11.31 1.23 6.83
C GLY A 146 -10.20 0.18 6.86
N GLY A 147 -10.55 -1.06 6.49
CA GLY A 147 -9.60 -2.19 6.48
C GLY A 147 -8.41 -2.01 5.53
N TYR A 148 -7.44 -2.91 5.60
CA TYR A 148 -6.27 -2.84 4.73
C TYR A 148 -6.65 -2.97 3.24
N GLY A 149 -5.98 -2.16 2.42
CA GLY A 149 -6.12 -2.16 0.97
C GLY A 149 -7.53 -1.89 0.43
N CYS A 150 -8.46 -1.35 1.21
CA CYS A 150 -9.79 -0.95 0.75
C CYS A 150 -9.81 0.32 -0.16
N GLY A 151 -8.64 0.76 -0.66
CA GLY A 151 -8.54 1.91 -1.57
C GLY A 151 -8.26 3.27 -0.93
N LYS A 152 -8.10 3.37 0.40
CA LYS A 152 -7.86 4.65 1.12
C LYS A 152 -6.69 5.46 0.56
N THR A 153 -5.50 4.84 0.50
CA THR A 153 -4.29 5.47 -0.04
C THR A 153 -4.45 5.86 -1.51
N HIS A 154 -5.23 5.11 -2.29
CA HIS A 154 -5.52 5.47 -3.68
C HIS A 154 -6.39 6.72 -3.74
N LEU A 155 -7.49 6.76 -2.99
CA LEU A 155 -8.36 7.95 -2.94
C LEU A 155 -7.59 9.19 -2.44
N ALA A 156 -6.77 9.04 -1.40
CA ALA A 156 -5.94 10.11 -0.89
C ALA A 156 -4.91 10.60 -1.92
N ALA A 157 -4.27 9.69 -2.66
CA ALA A 157 -3.38 10.04 -3.77
C ALA A 157 -4.14 10.68 -4.94
N ALA A 158 -5.37 10.25 -5.23
CA ALA A 158 -6.19 10.83 -6.29
C ALA A 158 -6.58 12.29 -5.96
N ILE A 159 -6.95 12.57 -4.71
CA ILE A 159 -7.16 13.95 -4.22
C ILE A 159 -5.87 14.76 -4.42
N ALA A 160 -4.73 14.24 -3.97
CA ALA A 160 -3.45 14.93 -4.07
C ALA A 160 -3.07 15.24 -5.53
N ASN A 161 -3.20 14.26 -6.42
CA ASN A 161 -2.91 14.40 -7.86
C ASN A 161 -3.81 15.45 -8.51
N GLN A 162 -5.09 15.50 -8.14
CA GLN A 162 -6.02 16.50 -8.67
C GLN A 162 -5.65 17.91 -8.18
N CYS A 163 -5.38 18.10 -6.89
CA CYS A 163 -4.95 19.40 -6.36
C CYS A 163 -3.62 19.87 -7.00
N LEU A 164 -2.67 18.96 -7.21
CA LEU A 164 -1.42 19.27 -7.93
C LEU A 164 -1.68 19.68 -9.38
N SER A 165 -2.62 19.05 -10.07
CA SER A 165 -2.99 19.41 -11.45
C SER A 165 -3.62 20.82 -11.53
N GLN A 166 -4.20 21.30 -10.44
CA GLN A 166 -4.72 22.66 -10.29
C GLN A 166 -3.64 23.67 -9.83
N GLY A 167 -2.38 23.25 -9.74
CA GLY A 167 -1.25 24.10 -9.34
C GLY A 167 -1.11 24.35 -7.84
N GLN A 168 -1.90 23.66 -7.01
CA GLN A 168 -1.84 23.80 -5.55
C GLN A 168 -0.64 23.06 -4.95
N ASP A 169 -0.12 23.57 -3.84
CA ASP A 169 0.97 22.90 -3.12
C ASP A 169 0.43 21.74 -2.28
N VAL A 170 0.92 20.53 -2.54
CA VAL A 170 0.49 19.31 -1.87
C VAL A 170 1.69 18.56 -1.31
N LEU A 171 1.56 18.08 -0.07
CA LEU A 171 2.51 17.17 0.56
C LEU A 171 1.79 15.87 0.86
N PHE A 172 2.18 14.81 0.15
CA PHE A 172 1.77 13.46 0.45
C PHE A 172 2.89 12.76 1.22
N VAL A 173 2.61 12.31 2.42
CA VAL A 173 3.61 11.62 3.24
C VAL A 173 2.98 10.50 4.05
N ASN A 174 3.69 9.39 4.13
CA ASN A 174 3.37 8.31 5.04
C ASN A 174 3.75 8.72 6.48
N THR A 175 2.86 8.50 7.44
CA THR A 175 3.02 9.05 8.80
C THR A 175 4.30 8.57 9.52
N PRO A 176 4.67 7.27 9.49
CA PRO A 176 5.93 6.81 10.07
C PRO A 176 7.15 7.42 9.39
N ASP A 177 7.14 7.52 8.06
CA ASP A 177 8.26 8.09 7.30
C ASP A 177 8.45 9.58 7.63
N LEU A 178 7.36 10.36 7.75
CA LEU A 178 7.42 11.75 8.21
C LEU A 178 8.11 11.87 9.57
N LEU A 179 7.74 11.00 10.51
CA LEU A 179 8.31 11.01 11.86
C LEU A 179 9.78 10.60 11.87
N ASP A 180 10.18 9.63 11.06
CA ASP A 180 11.58 9.24 10.95
C ASP A 180 12.43 10.33 10.28
N HIS A 181 11.89 11.01 9.25
CA HIS A 181 12.52 12.18 8.65
C HIS A 181 12.70 13.31 9.68
N LEU A 182 11.65 13.67 10.42
CA LEU A 182 11.74 14.68 11.48
C LEU A 182 12.74 14.28 12.56
N ARG A 183 12.83 12.98 12.91
CA ARG A 183 13.80 12.48 13.90
C ARG A 183 15.23 12.56 13.38
N SER A 184 15.47 12.27 12.10
CA SER A 184 16.79 12.34 11.49
C SER A 184 17.37 13.77 11.46
N THR A 185 16.51 14.78 11.29
CA THR A 185 16.90 16.19 11.36
C THR A 185 17.23 16.69 12.77
N PHE A 186 16.89 15.93 13.82
CA PHE A 186 17.32 16.21 15.20
C PHE A 186 18.71 15.66 15.54
N ALA A 187 19.32 14.84 14.68
CA ALA A 187 20.65 14.30 14.93
C ALA A 187 21.71 15.42 14.82
N PRO A 188 22.65 15.53 15.78
CA PRO A 188 23.67 16.57 15.76
C PRO A 188 24.55 16.43 14.50
N GLY A 189 24.38 17.36 13.53
CA GLY A 189 25.17 17.43 12.31
C GLY A 189 24.38 17.51 10.99
N SER A 190 23.04 17.54 10.99
CA SER A 190 22.28 17.70 9.74
C SER A 190 22.27 19.15 9.25
N THR A 191 22.57 19.36 7.96
CA THR A 191 22.68 20.67 7.29
C THR A 191 21.34 21.25 6.81
N ILE A 192 20.24 20.52 7.01
CA ILE A 192 18.88 20.98 6.70
C ILE A 192 18.28 21.44 8.02
N ASP A 193 17.91 22.71 8.10
CA ASP A 193 17.34 23.27 9.31
C ASP A 193 16.01 22.58 9.58
N TYR A 194 15.93 21.85 10.70
CA TYR A 194 14.78 21.06 11.15
C TYR A 194 13.45 21.84 11.03
N ASP A 195 13.53 23.16 11.23
CA ASP A 195 12.40 24.07 11.18
C ASP A 195 11.74 24.14 9.79
N GLU A 196 12.48 23.99 8.68
CA GLU A 196 11.92 24.20 7.34
C GLU A 196 10.93 23.10 6.94
N MET A 197 11.26 21.82 7.15
CA MET A 197 10.37 20.69 6.81
C MET A 197 9.16 20.63 7.74
N PHE A 198 9.37 20.90 9.02
CA PHE A 198 8.28 20.93 10.00
C PHE A 198 7.31 22.08 9.71
N GLU A 199 7.81 23.28 9.45
CA GLU A 199 6.98 24.42 9.08
C GLU A 199 6.32 24.25 7.71
N ARG A 200 7.01 23.63 6.75
CA ARG A 200 6.41 23.26 5.47
C ARG A 200 5.22 22.31 5.68
N THR A 201 5.37 21.28 6.52
CA THR A 201 4.29 20.32 6.81
C THR A 201 3.10 20.99 7.49
N ARG A 202 3.35 21.97 8.36
CA ARG A 202 2.32 22.74 9.05
C ARG A 202 1.54 23.67 8.12
N ASN A 203 2.24 24.36 7.22
CA ASN A 203 1.68 25.50 6.47
C ASN A 203 1.35 25.19 5.01
N ILE A 204 1.68 24.01 4.49
CA ILE A 204 1.33 23.66 3.11
C ILE A 204 -0.19 23.64 2.90
N PHE A 205 -0.63 24.02 1.70
CA PHE A 205 -2.03 24.10 1.34
C PHE A 205 -2.78 22.77 1.61
N LEU A 206 -2.36 21.68 0.97
CA LEU A 206 -2.93 20.35 1.24
C LEU A 206 -1.89 19.41 1.85
N LEU A 207 -2.19 18.91 3.04
CA LEU A 207 -1.41 17.83 3.67
C LEU A 207 -2.19 16.52 3.58
N VAL A 208 -1.54 15.48 3.07
CA VAL A 208 -2.03 14.11 3.10
C VAL A 208 -1.15 13.28 4.02
N LEU A 209 -1.74 12.84 5.14
CA LEU A 209 -1.11 11.91 6.09
C LEU A 209 -1.65 10.50 5.83
N ASP A 210 -0.82 9.65 5.25
CA ASP A 210 -1.17 8.26 4.97
C ASP A 210 -0.83 7.36 6.18
N ASP A 211 -1.67 6.35 6.42
CA ASP A 211 -1.57 5.34 7.48
C ASP A 211 -1.30 5.91 8.89
N LEU A 212 -2.05 6.94 9.28
CA LEU A 212 -2.04 7.48 10.65
C LEU A 212 -2.44 6.38 11.64
N GLY A 213 -1.60 6.16 12.65
CA GLY A 213 -1.73 5.11 13.66
C GLY A 213 -0.91 3.84 13.39
N ALA A 214 -0.17 3.76 12.29
CA ALA A 214 0.80 2.70 12.01
C ALA A 214 2.19 2.96 12.60
N GLU A 215 2.44 4.18 13.11
CA GLU A 215 3.71 4.57 13.71
C GLU A 215 3.97 3.90 15.06
N ASN A 216 5.25 3.75 15.42
CA ASN A 216 5.64 3.32 16.76
C ASN A 216 5.17 4.36 17.79
N PRO A 217 4.41 3.97 18.83
CA PRO A 217 3.82 4.88 19.80
C PRO A 217 4.89 5.38 20.78
N THR A 218 5.72 6.32 20.31
CA THR A 218 6.68 7.04 21.16
C THR A 218 6.08 8.36 21.61
N GLN A 219 6.39 8.82 22.83
CA GLN A 219 5.90 10.10 23.34
C GLN A 219 6.30 11.27 22.43
N TRP A 220 7.50 11.21 21.84
CA TRP A 220 7.97 12.19 20.87
C TRP A 220 7.10 12.21 19.60
N ALA A 221 6.76 11.04 19.05
CA ALA A 221 5.92 10.94 17.85
C ALA A 221 4.51 11.51 18.11
N GLN A 222 3.91 11.14 19.24
CA GLN A 222 2.59 11.65 19.65
C GLN A 222 2.59 13.17 19.78
N GLU A 223 3.61 13.73 20.44
CA GLU A 223 3.73 15.17 20.63
C GLU A 223 3.90 15.92 19.30
N LYS A 224 4.72 15.39 18.38
CA LYS A 224 4.93 16.01 17.06
C LYS A 224 3.69 15.93 16.17
N LEU A 225 3.02 14.78 16.13
CA LEU A 225 1.75 14.65 15.42
C LEU A 225 0.69 15.59 15.99
N TYR A 226 0.60 15.69 17.31
CA TYR A 226 -0.31 16.63 17.97
C TYR A 226 -0.03 18.07 17.55
N GLN A 227 1.24 18.51 17.51
CA GLN A 227 1.60 19.86 17.08
C GLN A 227 1.16 20.17 15.64
N ILE A 228 1.38 19.25 14.71
CA ILE A 228 0.99 19.40 13.29
C ILE A 228 -0.53 19.44 13.16
N ILE A 229 -1.21 18.45 13.74
CA ILE A 229 -2.67 18.31 13.67
C ILE A 229 -3.37 19.50 14.33
N ASN A 230 -2.91 19.90 15.52
CA ASN A 230 -3.50 21.04 16.23
C ASN A 230 -3.32 22.35 15.47
N HIS A 231 -2.15 22.60 14.89
CA HIS A 231 -1.91 23.81 14.08
C HIS A 231 -2.86 23.86 12.88
N ARG A 232 -2.94 22.78 12.11
CA ARG A 232 -3.79 22.71 10.92
C ARG A 232 -5.27 22.76 11.26
N TYR A 233 -5.67 22.21 12.40
CA TYR A 233 -7.05 22.26 12.89
C TYR A 233 -7.44 23.71 13.21
N ASN A 234 -6.60 24.44 13.96
CA ASN A 234 -6.86 25.84 14.32
C ASN A 234 -6.85 26.77 13.10
N ALA A 235 -6.03 26.47 12.09
CA ALA A 235 -5.96 27.22 10.84
C ALA A 235 -6.96 26.73 9.77
N ALA A 236 -7.79 25.72 10.07
CA ALA A 236 -8.72 25.07 9.14
C ALA A 236 -8.10 24.67 7.79
N LEU A 237 -6.81 24.29 7.80
CA LEU A 237 -6.08 23.99 6.57
C LEU A 237 -6.51 22.63 5.99
N PRO A 238 -6.71 22.50 4.66
CA PRO A 238 -7.15 21.28 4.02
C PRO A 238 -6.27 20.08 4.35
N THR A 239 -6.84 19.03 4.92
CA THR A 239 -6.06 17.87 5.38
C THR A 239 -6.78 16.57 5.07
N VAL A 240 -6.07 15.64 4.44
CA VAL A 240 -6.57 14.27 4.18
C VAL A 240 -5.79 13.31 5.04
N ILE A 241 -6.50 12.46 5.76
CA ILE A 241 -5.91 11.48 6.67
C ILE A 241 -6.46 10.11 6.31
N THR A 242 -5.57 9.13 6.13
CA THR A 242 -5.98 7.73 6.04
C THR A 242 -5.64 7.01 7.34
N CYS A 243 -6.56 6.14 7.80
CA CYS A 243 -6.38 5.39 9.03
C CYS A 243 -6.90 3.96 8.87
N ASN A 244 -6.11 2.99 9.34
CA ASN A 244 -6.42 1.57 9.31
C ASN A 244 -6.69 0.99 10.71
N VAL A 245 -6.40 1.76 11.77
CA VAL A 245 -6.66 1.43 13.18
C VAL A 245 -7.96 2.04 13.68
N ASN A 246 -8.52 1.46 14.75
CA ASN A 246 -9.67 2.06 15.42
C ASN A 246 -9.26 3.43 15.98
N LEU A 247 -10.06 4.48 15.74
CA LEU A 247 -9.80 5.82 16.29
C LEU A 247 -9.66 5.82 17.81
N GLU A 248 -10.21 4.82 18.52
CA GLU A 248 -10.04 4.66 19.97
C GLU A 248 -8.60 4.37 20.40
N SER A 249 -7.75 3.81 19.52
CA SER A 249 -6.34 3.59 19.82
C SER A 249 -5.47 4.81 19.52
N ILE A 250 -6.02 5.84 18.85
CA ILE A 250 -5.32 7.10 18.63
C ILE A 250 -5.29 7.89 19.93
N GLU A 251 -4.19 8.62 20.15
CA GLU A 251 -4.00 9.51 21.29
C GLU A 251 -5.23 10.43 21.47
N PRO A 252 -5.78 10.57 22.70
CA PRO A 252 -7.07 11.24 22.91
C PRO A 252 -7.15 12.69 22.40
N ARG A 253 -6.06 13.46 22.43
CA ARG A 253 -6.05 14.87 21.98
C ARG A 253 -6.05 14.98 20.46
N ILE A 254 -5.39 14.06 19.76
CA ILE A 254 -5.49 13.95 18.30
C ILE A 254 -6.90 13.50 17.93
N ARG A 255 -7.41 12.45 18.59
CA ARG A 255 -8.76 11.92 18.34
C ARG A 255 -9.84 12.98 18.48
N SER A 256 -9.77 13.86 19.48
CA SER A 256 -10.80 14.90 19.67
C SER A 256 -10.93 15.84 18.47
N ARG A 257 -9.83 16.09 17.74
CA ARG A 257 -9.82 16.92 16.52
C ARG A 257 -10.29 16.16 15.28
N LEU A 258 -9.98 14.86 15.20
CA LEU A 258 -10.37 14.01 14.06
C LEU A 258 -11.87 13.65 14.03
N VAL A 259 -12.58 13.85 15.14
CA VAL A 259 -14.01 13.51 15.27
C VAL A 259 -14.90 14.77 15.27
N ASP A 260 -14.31 15.95 15.10
CA ASP A 260 -15.05 17.20 15.02
C ASP A 260 -15.88 17.25 13.72
N ILE A 261 -17.20 17.31 13.87
CA ILE A 261 -18.16 17.21 12.76
C ILE A 261 -18.16 18.48 11.91
N ASP A 262 -17.81 19.63 12.49
CA ASP A 262 -17.87 20.93 11.78
C ASP A 262 -16.73 21.06 10.76
N LEU A 263 -15.57 20.47 11.06
CA LEU A 263 -14.38 20.53 10.20
C LEU A 263 -14.10 19.20 9.47
N VAL A 264 -14.41 18.05 10.07
CA VAL A 264 -13.95 16.74 9.62
C VAL A 264 -15.07 15.90 9.03
N ARG A 265 -14.93 15.55 7.76
CA ARG A 265 -15.74 14.55 7.07
C ARG A 265 -15.11 13.17 7.22
N LYS A 266 -15.70 12.34 8.09
CA LYS A 266 -15.27 10.95 8.27
C LYS A 266 -15.95 10.01 7.27
N LEU A 267 -15.17 9.33 6.45
CA LEU A 267 -15.63 8.36 5.45
C LEU A 267 -15.18 6.96 5.86
N ILE A 268 -16.13 6.08 6.16
CA ILE A 268 -15.85 4.70 6.54
C ILE A 268 -15.99 3.80 5.31
N ILE A 269 -14.88 3.24 4.86
CA ILE A 269 -14.83 2.32 3.71
C ILE A 269 -14.91 0.89 4.22
N GLN A 270 -16.04 0.25 3.96
CA GLN A 270 -16.30 -1.16 4.30
C GLN A 270 -16.07 -2.06 3.08
N ALA A 271 -15.00 -1.83 2.32
CA ALA A 271 -14.68 -2.64 1.14
C ALA A 271 -13.60 -3.68 1.46
N PRO A 272 -13.63 -4.86 0.81
CA PRO A 272 -12.53 -5.84 0.88
C PRO A 272 -11.26 -5.25 0.26
N ASP A 273 -10.11 -5.84 0.57
CA ASP A 273 -8.81 -5.38 0.07
C ASP A 273 -8.75 -5.48 -1.46
N PHE A 274 -8.57 -4.35 -2.14
CA PHE A 274 -8.45 -4.23 -3.60
C PHE A 274 -7.20 -4.90 -4.17
N ARG A 275 -6.15 -5.06 -3.35
CA ARG A 275 -4.95 -5.81 -3.74
C ARG A 275 -5.26 -7.30 -3.94
N ARG A 276 -6.44 -7.76 -3.50
CA ARG A 276 -6.94 -9.13 -3.69
C ARG A 276 -7.63 -9.36 -5.03
N ALA A 277 -7.68 -8.36 -5.93
CA ALA A 277 -8.30 -8.51 -7.26
C ALA A 277 -7.69 -9.66 -8.10
N ASP A 278 -6.43 -10.04 -7.85
CA ASP A 278 -5.76 -11.21 -8.44
C ASP A 278 -5.40 -12.28 -7.39
N SER A 279 -5.75 -12.09 -6.12
CA SER A 279 -5.42 -13.02 -5.03
C SER A 279 -6.64 -13.29 -4.16
N ASP A 280 -7.60 -14.00 -4.72
CA ASP A 280 -8.54 -14.81 -3.94
C ASP A 280 -7.78 -15.97 -3.29
N GLN A 281 -6.99 -15.60 -2.28
CA GLN A 281 -6.47 -16.42 -1.20
C GLN A 281 -5.60 -15.50 -0.35
N THR A 282 -5.95 -15.41 0.93
CA THR A 282 -5.12 -14.89 2.02
C THR A 282 -3.64 -15.18 1.78
N ASP A 283 -2.71 -14.28 2.17
CA ASP A 283 -1.27 -14.59 2.29
C ASP A 283 -0.97 -15.82 3.18
N LEU A 284 -1.99 -16.40 3.84
CA LEU A 284 -1.99 -17.67 4.57
C LEU A 284 -2.24 -18.91 3.70
N SER A 285 -2.80 -18.77 2.49
CA SER A 285 -3.14 -19.94 1.70
C SER A 285 -2.04 -20.34 0.75
N SER A 286 -1.56 -21.57 0.88
CA SER A 286 -0.64 -22.17 -0.09
C SER A 286 -1.37 -22.78 -1.31
N LEU A 287 -2.69 -22.59 -1.45
CA LEU A 287 -3.43 -23.07 -2.61
C LEU A 287 -2.94 -22.51 -3.98
N PRO A 288 -2.35 -21.30 -4.12
CA PRO A 288 -1.80 -20.85 -5.41
C PRO A 288 -0.66 -21.76 -5.90
N ILE A 289 0.15 -22.30 -4.96
CA ILE A 289 1.23 -23.27 -5.24
C ILE A 289 0.65 -24.58 -5.78
N HIS A 290 -0.54 -24.96 -5.32
CA HIS A 290 -1.25 -26.17 -5.70
C HIS A 290 -2.33 -25.97 -6.78
N SER A 291 -2.32 -24.83 -7.48
CA SER A 291 -3.32 -24.48 -8.52
C SER A 291 -3.45 -25.51 -9.66
N ARG A 292 -2.40 -26.29 -9.93
CA ARG A 292 -2.37 -27.36 -10.94
C ARG A 292 -2.88 -28.71 -10.44
N GLN A 293 -3.13 -28.85 -9.14
CA GLN A 293 -3.62 -30.09 -8.52
C GLN A 293 -5.14 -30.10 -8.52
N THR A 294 -5.73 -30.69 -9.57
CA THR A 294 -7.19 -30.77 -9.76
C THR A 294 -7.61 -32.23 -9.84
N PHE A 295 -8.92 -32.49 -9.82
CA PHE A 295 -9.45 -33.83 -10.05
C PHE A 295 -9.14 -34.36 -11.46
N GLU A 296 -8.94 -33.48 -12.45
CA GLU A 296 -8.57 -33.89 -13.81
C GLU A 296 -7.10 -34.30 -13.91
N THR A 297 -6.21 -33.66 -13.15
CA THR A 297 -4.77 -33.96 -13.17
C THR A 297 -4.37 -35.11 -12.25
N PHE A 298 -5.33 -35.69 -11.51
CA PHE A 298 -5.07 -36.81 -10.61
C PHE A 298 -4.99 -38.15 -11.37
N GLU A 299 -3.81 -38.79 -11.35
CA GLU A 299 -3.62 -40.10 -12.00
C GLU A 299 -4.19 -41.24 -11.12
N SER A 300 -5.26 -41.90 -11.58
CA SER A 300 -5.91 -43.01 -10.84
C SER A 300 -5.10 -44.32 -10.79
N ARG A 301 -3.97 -44.38 -11.53
CA ARG A 301 -3.01 -45.52 -11.60
C ARG A 301 -3.67 -46.89 -11.81
N ALA A 302 -4.80 -46.91 -12.51
CA ALA A 302 -5.52 -48.15 -12.82
C ALA A 302 -4.59 -49.11 -13.60
N GLY A 303 -4.34 -50.29 -13.02
CA GLY A 303 -3.45 -51.31 -13.59
C GLY A 303 -1.97 -51.26 -13.16
N GLU A 304 -1.51 -50.21 -12.46
CA GLU A 304 -0.11 -50.11 -11.98
C GLU A 304 0.08 -50.50 -10.51
N ILE A 305 -1.00 -50.52 -9.74
CA ILE A 305 -1.02 -50.84 -8.31
C ILE A 305 -1.96 -52.02 -8.04
N PRO A 306 -1.72 -52.82 -6.98
CA PRO A 306 -2.60 -53.92 -6.61
C PRO A 306 -4.07 -53.47 -6.47
N SER A 307 -5.00 -54.36 -6.83
CA SER A 307 -6.44 -54.07 -6.92
C SER A 307 -7.05 -53.52 -5.63
N GLU A 308 -6.55 -53.94 -4.46
CA GLU A 308 -7.01 -53.42 -3.16
C GLU A 308 -6.63 -51.94 -2.95
N HIS A 309 -5.39 -51.56 -3.28
CA HIS A 309 -4.90 -50.19 -3.17
C HIS A 309 -5.63 -49.26 -4.15
N HIS A 310 -5.88 -49.75 -5.36
CA HIS A 310 -6.66 -49.02 -6.37
C HIS A 310 -8.10 -48.78 -5.88
N LYS A 311 -8.75 -49.80 -5.31
CA LYS A 311 -10.11 -49.68 -4.77
C LYS A 311 -10.18 -48.63 -3.66
N ARG A 312 -9.23 -48.62 -2.72
CA ARG A 312 -9.17 -47.61 -1.64
C ARG A 312 -8.88 -46.21 -2.16
N LEU A 313 -7.99 -46.08 -3.14
CA LEU A 313 -7.71 -44.80 -3.80
C LEU A 313 -8.95 -44.26 -4.53
N SER A 314 -9.67 -45.13 -5.24
CA SER A 314 -10.91 -44.75 -5.92
C SER A 314 -11.98 -44.30 -4.93
N ILE A 315 -12.13 -44.97 -3.79
CA ILE A 315 -13.06 -44.56 -2.72
C ILE A 315 -12.68 -43.17 -2.20
N ALA A 316 -11.40 -42.90 -1.96
CA ALA A 316 -10.93 -41.60 -1.50
C ALA A 316 -11.17 -40.49 -2.54
N VAL A 317 -10.95 -40.77 -3.83
CA VAL A 317 -11.26 -39.83 -4.93
C VAL A 317 -12.75 -39.53 -5.01
N THR A 318 -13.60 -40.55 -4.93
CA THR A 318 -15.06 -40.37 -4.98
C THR A 318 -15.56 -39.60 -3.77
N ALA A 319 -15.07 -39.91 -2.56
CA ALA A 319 -15.40 -39.16 -1.35
C ALA A 319 -14.96 -37.70 -1.45
N ALA A 320 -13.76 -37.42 -1.96
CA ALA A 320 -13.26 -36.07 -2.17
C ALA A 320 -14.12 -35.29 -3.18
N LYS A 321 -14.53 -35.91 -4.30
CA LYS A 321 -15.43 -35.27 -5.26
C LYS A 321 -16.80 -34.95 -4.65
N SER A 322 -17.40 -35.92 -3.97
CA SER A 322 -18.69 -35.73 -3.29
C SER A 322 -18.62 -34.61 -2.24
N PHE A 323 -17.52 -34.55 -1.48
CA PHE A 323 -17.28 -33.49 -0.51
C PHE A 323 -17.06 -32.12 -1.18
N ALA A 324 -16.38 -32.06 -2.33
CA ALA A 324 -16.18 -30.82 -3.07
C ALA A 324 -17.50 -30.28 -3.66
N GLU A 325 -18.43 -31.15 -4.04
CA GLU A 325 -19.77 -30.77 -4.51
C GLU A 325 -20.65 -30.28 -3.36
N ASN A 326 -20.75 -31.06 -2.28
CA ASN A 326 -21.50 -30.70 -1.08
C ASN A 326 -20.62 -30.84 0.17
N PRO A 327 -19.93 -29.78 0.60
CA PRO A 327 -19.01 -29.84 1.74
C PRO A 327 -19.83 -29.89 3.04
N GLU A 328 -20.05 -31.09 3.55
CA GLU A 328 -20.68 -31.35 4.84
C GLU A 328 -19.77 -32.23 5.70
N GLY A 329 -19.72 -31.91 6.99
CA GLY A 329 -18.86 -32.62 7.92
C GLY A 329 -17.38 -32.50 7.53
N TRP A 330 -16.59 -33.50 7.88
CA TRP A 330 -15.14 -33.48 7.72
C TRP A 330 -14.67 -34.60 6.79
N LEU A 331 -13.63 -34.34 6.01
CA LEU A 331 -12.98 -35.34 5.16
C LEU A 331 -11.55 -35.57 5.66
N LEU A 332 -11.27 -36.78 6.12
CA LEU A 332 -9.96 -37.16 6.65
C LEU A 332 -9.24 -38.10 5.68
N LEU A 333 -8.16 -37.63 5.07
CA LEU A 333 -7.31 -38.41 4.17
C LEU A 333 -6.08 -38.92 4.94
N ILE A 334 -6.01 -40.23 5.18
CA ILE A 334 -4.94 -40.85 5.98
C ILE A 334 -4.08 -41.73 5.07
N GLY A 335 -2.76 -41.66 5.17
CA GLY A 335 -1.92 -42.56 4.39
C GLY A 335 -0.42 -42.23 4.44
N GLY A 336 0.41 -43.09 3.85
CA GLY A 336 1.85 -42.86 3.75
C GLY A 336 2.21 -41.61 2.92
N HIS A 337 3.48 -41.21 2.93
CA HIS A 337 3.95 -40.09 2.12
C HIS A 337 3.76 -40.37 0.62
N GLY A 338 3.53 -39.32 -0.17
CA GLY A 338 3.48 -39.41 -1.62
C GLY A 338 2.36 -40.29 -2.20
N CYS A 339 1.27 -40.57 -1.47
CA CYS A 339 0.13 -41.35 -1.98
C CYS A 339 -1.01 -40.48 -2.59
N GLY A 340 -0.83 -39.16 -2.64
CA GLY A 340 -1.75 -38.22 -3.29
C GLY A 340 -2.75 -37.50 -2.38
N LYS A 341 -2.58 -37.55 -1.05
CA LYS A 341 -3.47 -36.89 -0.07
C LYS A 341 -3.56 -35.37 -0.30
N THR A 342 -2.40 -34.70 -0.34
CA THR A 342 -2.27 -33.26 -0.61
C THR A 342 -2.91 -32.90 -1.94
N HIS A 343 -2.72 -33.71 -2.98
CA HIS A 343 -3.34 -33.47 -4.30
C HIS A 343 -4.86 -33.52 -4.21
N LEU A 344 -5.43 -34.54 -3.56
CA LEU A 344 -6.89 -34.63 -3.41
C LEU A 344 -7.45 -33.48 -2.57
N ALA A 345 -6.77 -33.10 -1.49
CA ALA A 345 -7.16 -31.98 -0.65
C ALA A 345 -7.10 -30.64 -1.40
N ALA A 346 -6.05 -30.41 -2.19
CA ALA A 346 -5.94 -29.26 -3.07
C ALA A 346 -6.98 -29.28 -4.19
N ALA A 347 -7.31 -30.45 -4.75
CA ALA A 347 -8.33 -30.59 -5.78
C ALA A 347 -9.73 -30.21 -5.25
N VAL A 348 -10.06 -30.59 -4.02
CA VAL A 348 -11.29 -30.15 -3.34
C VAL A 348 -11.33 -28.62 -3.22
N ALA A 349 -10.22 -28.03 -2.74
CA ALA A 349 -10.12 -26.58 -2.56
C ALA A 349 -10.24 -25.83 -3.90
N ASN A 350 -9.49 -26.26 -4.92
CA ASN A 350 -9.53 -25.69 -6.27
C ASN A 350 -10.92 -25.79 -6.91
N TYR A 351 -11.63 -26.90 -6.72
CA TYR A 351 -12.99 -27.07 -7.23
C TYR A 351 -13.97 -26.07 -6.61
N ARG A 352 -13.89 -25.87 -5.30
CA ARG A 352 -14.76 -24.91 -4.57
C ARG A 352 -14.47 -23.46 -4.97
N VAL A 353 -13.19 -23.09 -5.06
CA VAL A 353 -12.76 -21.74 -5.46
C VAL A 353 -13.21 -21.44 -6.89
N ARG A 354 -13.06 -22.39 -7.83
CA ARG A 354 -13.57 -22.24 -9.21
C ARG A 354 -15.08 -22.03 -9.28
N ASN A 355 -15.83 -22.62 -8.34
CA ASN A 355 -17.28 -22.48 -8.23
C ASN A 355 -17.69 -21.26 -7.37
N GLY A 356 -16.78 -20.32 -7.11
CA GLY A 356 -17.06 -19.06 -6.39
C GLY A 356 -17.23 -19.21 -4.88
N SER A 357 -16.82 -20.34 -4.30
CA SER A 357 -16.85 -20.57 -2.86
C SER A 357 -15.45 -20.46 -2.25
N PRO A 358 -15.22 -19.59 -1.26
CA PRO A 358 -13.89 -19.40 -0.68
C PRO A 358 -13.44 -20.66 0.07
N ALA A 359 -12.18 -21.04 -0.14
CA ALA A 359 -11.52 -22.13 0.55
C ALA A 359 -10.12 -21.71 0.98
N LEU A 360 -9.72 -22.10 2.18
CA LEU A 360 -8.38 -21.84 2.72
C LEU A 360 -7.61 -23.16 2.79
N PHE A 361 -6.52 -23.25 2.05
CA PHE A 361 -5.58 -24.35 2.14
C PHE A 361 -4.32 -23.90 2.86
N ILE A 362 -3.94 -24.58 3.93
CA ILE A 362 -2.74 -24.25 4.70
C ILE A 362 -2.09 -25.54 5.21
N THR A 363 -0.76 -25.58 5.27
CA THR A 363 -0.06 -26.69 5.91
C THR A 363 -0.04 -26.49 7.42
N SER A 364 0.05 -27.57 8.18
CA SER A 364 0.09 -27.48 9.64
C SER A 364 1.34 -26.74 10.13
N ALA A 365 2.48 -26.88 9.43
CA ALA A 365 3.70 -26.13 9.72
C ALA A 365 3.53 -24.62 9.47
N ASP A 366 3.02 -24.24 8.30
CA ASP A 366 2.79 -22.83 7.95
C ASP A 366 1.79 -22.19 8.91
N LEU A 367 0.72 -22.89 9.27
CA LEU A 367 -0.25 -22.44 10.26
C LEU A 367 0.44 -22.09 11.58
N LEU A 368 1.31 -22.96 12.09
CA LEU A 368 2.00 -22.75 13.35
C LEU A 368 3.03 -21.62 13.28
N ASP A 369 3.76 -21.51 12.18
CA ASP A 369 4.72 -20.41 11.97
C ASP A 369 4.00 -19.05 11.85
N HIS A 370 2.87 -18.99 11.15
CA HIS A 370 2.01 -17.81 11.10
C HIS A 370 1.49 -17.43 12.49
N LEU A 371 0.98 -18.41 13.25
CA LEU A 371 0.54 -18.15 14.61
C LEU A 371 1.70 -17.67 15.49
N ARG A 372 2.93 -18.19 15.31
CA ARG A 372 4.11 -17.75 16.07
C ARG A 372 4.55 -16.33 15.70
N ALA A 373 4.53 -15.97 14.41
CA ALA A 373 4.90 -14.65 13.93
C ALA A 373 4.02 -13.54 14.50
N THR A 374 2.74 -13.83 14.78
CA THR A 374 1.82 -12.87 15.42
C THR A 374 2.11 -12.55 16.89
N PHE A 375 3.03 -13.28 17.54
CA PHE A 375 3.48 -13.02 18.92
C PHE A 375 4.81 -12.28 19.00
N SER A 376 5.44 -11.95 17.88
CA SER A 376 6.55 -10.98 17.90
C SER A 376 6.01 -9.64 18.42
N PRO A 377 6.71 -8.97 19.36
CA PRO A 377 6.28 -7.68 19.92
C PRO A 377 6.10 -6.59 18.85
N ASP A 378 6.63 -6.79 17.65
CA ASP A 378 6.53 -5.91 16.47
C ASP A 378 5.37 -6.27 15.50
N SER A 379 4.53 -7.28 15.80
CA SER A 379 3.43 -7.68 14.92
C SER A 379 2.21 -6.76 15.05
N LEU A 380 1.95 -5.96 14.01
CA LEU A 380 0.82 -5.03 13.90
C LEU A 380 -0.56 -5.71 13.74
N VAL A 381 -0.63 -7.03 13.53
CA VAL A 381 -1.90 -7.76 13.43
C VAL A 381 -2.21 -8.47 14.74
N ARG A 382 -3.33 -8.07 15.37
CA ARG A 382 -3.85 -8.75 16.58
C ARG A 382 -4.16 -10.22 16.26
N PHE A 383 -3.45 -11.11 16.95
CA PHE A 383 -3.62 -12.57 16.97
C PHE A 383 -5.10 -13.00 16.88
N ASP A 384 -5.96 -12.34 17.65
CA ASP A 384 -7.38 -12.70 17.77
C ASP A 384 -8.15 -12.59 16.45
N LYS A 385 -7.81 -11.63 15.59
CA LYS A 385 -8.52 -11.40 14.32
C LYS A 385 -8.16 -12.45 13.28
N GLN A 386 -6.88 -12.74 13.10
CA GLN A 386 -6.42 -13.78 12.17
C GLN A 386 -6.86 -15.17 12.63
N PHE A 387 -6.78 -15.45 13.93
CA PHE A 387 -7.26 -16.72 14.47
C PHE A 387 -8.78 -16.86 14.38
N ALA A 388 -9.55 -15.76 14.46
CA ALA A 388 -10.98 -15.77 14.19
C ALA A 388 -11.32 -16.02 12.70
N GLU A 389 -10.53 -15.46 11.78
CA GLU A 389 -10.67 -15.69 10.33
C GLU A 389 -10.45 -17.17 9.98
N LEU A 390 -9.38 -17.77 10.50
CA LEU A 390 -9.10 -19.22 10.39
C LEU A 390 -10.24 -20.07 10.94
N ARG A 391 -10.74 -19.73 12.14
CA ARG A 391 -11.83 -20.47 12.79
C ARG A 391 -13.12 -20.45 11.99
N ASN A 392 -13.47 -19.31 11.39
CA ASN A 392 -14.75 -19.09 10.72
C ASN A 392 -14.69 -19.23 9.21
N THR A 393 -13.58 -19.69 8.64
CA THR A 393 -13.47 -19.89 7.19
C THR A 393 -14.50 -20.93 6.71
N PRO A 394 -15.25 -20.67 5.62
CA PRO A 394 -16.29 -21.57 5.12
C PRO A 394 -15.81 -22.98 4.78
N LEU A 395 -14.60 -23.10 4.20
CA LEU A 395 -13.94 -24.38 3.99
C LEU A 395 -12.45 -24.25 4.36
N LEU A 396 -12.01 -25.08 5.31
CA LEU A 396 -10.62 -25.14 5.74
C LEU A 396 -10.01 -26.48 5.31
N ILE A 397 -8.84 -26.42 4.69
CA ILE A 397 -8.01 -27.57 4.36
C ILE A 397 -6.72 -27.46 5.17
N LEU A 398 -6.51 -28.41 6.07
CA LEU A 398 -5.28 -28.57 6.85
C LEU A 398 -4.48 -29.71 6.24
N ASP A 399 -3.40 -29.35 5.55
CA ASP A 399 -2.49 -30.34 4.98
C ASP A 399 -1.40 -30.74 5.98
N ASP A 400 -1.04 -32.01 5.92
CA ASP A 400 0.03 -32.66 6.66
C ASP A 400 -0.02 -32.40 8.18
N LEU A 401 -1.16 -32.76 8.78
CA LEU A 401 -1.35 -32.64 10.22
C LEU A 401 -0.43 -33.60 10.98
N THR A 402 0.64 -33.05 11.54
CA THR A 402 1.64 -33.74 12.36
C THR A 402 1.91 -32.96 13.65
N LEU A 403 2.10 -33.65 14.78
CA LEU A 403 2.37 -33.01 16.08
C LEU A 403 3.67 -33.48 16.74
N GLU A 404 4.49 -34.25 16.03
CA GLU A 404 5.73 -34.83 16.56
C GLU A 404 6.68 -33.76 17.12
N SER A 405 6.79 -32.61 16.44
CA SER A 405 7.66 -31.48 16.82
C SER A 405 6.90 -30.25 17.33
N ALA A 406 5.58 -30.34 17.51
CA ALA A 406 4.76 -29.20 17.91
C ALA A 406 4.97 -28.85 19.40
N THR A 407 5.19 -27.55 19.68
CA THR A 407 5.28 -27.03 21.05
C THR A 407 3.95 -27.24 21.81
N PRO A 408 3.95 -27.28 23.16
CA PRO A 408 2.71 -27.41 23.94
C PRO A 408 1.66 -26.35 23.57
N TRP A 409 2.12 -25.13 23.31
CA TRP A 409 1.28 -24.02 22.85
C TRP A 409 0.70 -24.26 21.44
N ALA A 410 1.50 -24.73 20.49
CA ALA A 410 1.03 -25.06 19.14
C ALA A 410 -0.08 -26.12 19.18
N ARG A 411 0.08 -27.14 20.02
CA ARG A 411 -0.93 -28.17 20.26
C ARG A 411 -2.21 -27.58 20.85
N GLU A 412 -2.10 -26.64 21.79
CA GLU A 412 -3.27 -25.96 22.38
C GLU A 412 -4.04 -25.15 21.32
N LYS A 413 -3.35 -24.35 20.49
CA LYS A 413 -4.01 -23.53 19.46
C LYS A 413 -4.67 -24.36 18.37
N LEU A 414 -4.00 -25.42 17.93
CA LEU A 414 -4.58 -26.35 16.97
C LEU A 414 -5.81 -27.05 17.56
N MET A 415 -5.78 -27.43 18.84
CA MET A 415 -6.96 -27.96 19.53
C MET A 415 -8.11 -26.95 19.56
N GLN A 416 -7.84 -25.68 19.91
CA GLN A 416 -8.87 -24.63 19.92
C GLN A 416 -9.53 -24.45 18.54
N LEU A 417 -8.75 -24.53 17.45
CA LEU A 417 -9.26 -24.46 16.09
C LEU A 417 -10.16 -25.67 15.77
N ILE A 418 -9.69 -26.88 16.07
CA ILE A 418 -10.40 -28.13 15.79
C ILE A 418 -11.68 -28.23 16.62
N ASP A 419 -11.65 -27.94 17.92
CA ASP A 419 -12.83 -27.97 18.78
C ASP A 419 -13.89 -26.96 18.32
N HIS A 420 -13.49 -25.73 17.95
CA HIS A 420 -14.43 -24.73 17.43
C HIS A 420 -15.13 -25.22 16.18
N ARG A 421 -14.37 -25.74 15.20
CA ARG A 421 -14.94 -26.24 13.93
C ARG A 421 -15.77 -27.50 14.13
N TYR A 422 -15.43 -28.32 15.11
CA TYR A 422 -16.18 -29.54 15.46
C TYR A 422 -17.54 -29.18 16.04
N VAL A 423 -17.60 -28.21 16.96
CA VAL A 423 -18.85 -27.73 17.57
C VAL A 423 -19.72 -26.99 16.56
N THR A 424 -19.11 -26.14 15.73
CA THR A 424 -19.83 -25.35 14.71
C THR A 424 -20.16 -26.12 13.43
N ARG A 425 -19.67 -27.37 13.30
CA ARG A 425 -19.82 -28.24 12.12
C ARG A 425 -19.36 -27.61 10.81
N LEU A 426 -18.33 -26.76 10.87
CA LEU A 426 -17.78 -26.14 9.68
C LEU A 426 -17.01 -27.16 8.83
N PRO A 427 -17.20 -27.15 7.50
CA PRO A 427 -16.57 -28.12 6.60
C PRO A 427 -15.04 -28.06 6.66
N THR A 428 -14.40 -29.21 6.87
CA THR A 428 -12.95 -29.27 7.07
C THR A 428 -12.35 -30.48 6.38
N VAL A 429 -11.30 -30.29 5.58
CA VAL A 429 -10.49 -31.38 5.01
C VAL A 429 -9.17 -31.45 5.76
N ILE A 430 -8.77 -32.65 6.17
CA ILE A 430 -7.53 -32.86 6.93
C ILE A 430 -6.77 -33.99 6.27
N THR A 431 -5.48 -33.78 6.03
CA THR A 431 -4.57 -34.85 5.60
C THR A 431 -3.61 -35.18 6.74
N THR A 432 -3.34 -36.47 6.94
CA THR A 432 -2.43 -36.93 8.00
C THR A 432 -1.64 -38.14 7.53
N SER A 433 -0.46 -38.34 8.10
CA SER A 433 0.30 -39.58 7.96
C SER A 433 -0.47 -40.77 8.55
N ALA A 434 -0.05 -41.99 8.21
CA ALA A 434 -0.70 -43.21 8.68
C ALA A 434 -0.37 -43.55 10.15
N ASP A 435 0.67 -42.93 10.72
CA ASP A 435 1.08 -43.16 12.10
C ASP A 435 0.17 -42.38 13.07
N LYS A 436 -0.77 -43.11 13.65
CA LYS A 436 -1.79 -42.57 14.57
C LYS A 436 -1.20 -42.11 15.91
N SER A 437 0.01 -42.58 16.25
CA SER A 437 0.73 -42.18 17.47
C SER A 437 0.93 -40.68 17.60
N ASP A 438 0.85 -39.95 16.48
CA ASP A 438 1.33 -38.57 16.39
C ASP A 438 0.23 -37.53 16.57
N LEU A 439 -1.05 -37.93 16.63
CA LEU A 439 -2.19 -37.00 16.75
C LEU A 439 -2.58 -36.72 18.21
N GLY A 440 -2.23 -37.60 19.15
CA GLY A 440 -2.64 -37.49 20.55
C GLY A 440 -4.12 -37.80 20.80
N THR A 441 -4.43 -38.39 21.95
CA THR A 441 -5.73 -39.04 22.26
C THR A 441 -6.96 -38.14 22.11
N ARG A 442 -6.82 -36.84 22.39
CA ARG A 442 -7.95 -35.89 22.31
C ARG A 442 -8.29 -35.52 20.86
N LEU A 443 -7.30 -35.26 20.01
CA LEU A 443 -7.56 -34.93 18.60
C LEU A 443 -8.08 -36.14 17.85
N GLU A 444 -7.56 -37.33 18.14
CA GLU A 444 -8.09 -38.58 17.58
C GLU A 444 -9.59 -38.74 17.86
N SER A 445 -10.05 -38.45 19.08
CA SER A 445 -11.47 -38.57 19.43
C SER A 445 -12.39 -37.64 18.62
N ARG A 446 -11.89 -36.48 18.19
CA ARG A 446 -12.63 -35.51 17.37
C ARG A 446 -12.55 -35.88 15.89
N LEU A 447 -11.34 -36.15 15.41
CA LEU A 447 -11.05 -36.42 14.00
C LEU A 447 -11.63 -37.75 13.53
N LEU A 448 -11.64 -38.77 14.39
CA LEU A 448 -12.12 -40.11 14.05
C LEU A 448 -13.60 -40.33 14.41
N ASN A 449 -14.35 -39.27 14.75
CA ASN A 449 -15.77 -39.41 15.04
C ASN A 449 -16.56 -39.70 13.75
N PRO A 450 -17.17 -40.90 13.60
CA PRO A 450 -17.88 -41.28 12.39
C PRO A 450 -19.18 -40.49 12.15
N ALA A 451 -19.68 -39.76 13.16
CA ALA A 451 -20.88 -38.93 13.01
C ALA A 451 -20.61 -37.63 12.21
N ILE A 452 -19.36 -37.23 12.06
CA ILE A 452 -18.95 -35.97 11.41
C ILE A 452 -17.87 -36.20 10.35
N SER A 453 -16.94 -37.13 10.59
CA SER A 453 -15.79 -37.36 9.73
C SER A 453 -15.96 -38.55 8.81
N THR A 454 -15.79 -38.32 7.50
CA THR A 454 -15.60 -39.36 6.50
C THR A 454 -14.11 -39.69 6.41
N ILE A 455 -13.74 -40.90 6.86
CA ILE A 455 -12.34 -41.33 6.95
C ILE A 455 -11.95 -42.15 5.71
N CYS A 456 -10.96 -41.67 4.96
CA CYS A 456 -10.48 -42.30 3.72
C CYS A 456 -9.00 -42.71 3.86
N PRO A 457 -8.72 -43.97 4.24
CA PRO A 457 -7.35 -44.47 4.28
C PRO A 457 -6.83 -44.81 2.88
N ILE A 458 -5.79 -44.10 2.45
CA ILE A 458 -5.06 -44.29 1.19
C ILE A 458 -3.80 -45.12 1.47
N THR A 459 -3.85 -46.39 1.09
CA THR A 459 -2.74 -47.33 1.24
C THR A 459 -1.87 -47.46 -0.02
N ALA A 460 -2.14 -46.64 -1.05
CA ALA A 460 -1.42 -46.69 -2.31
C ALA A 460 0.08 -46.34 -2.13
N PRO A 461 1.00 -47.05 -2.82
CA PRO A 461 2.43 -46.76 -2.74
C PRO A 461 2.76 -45.39 -3.35
N MET A 462 3.88 -44.80 -2.93
CA MET A 462 4.39 -43.51 -3.43
C MET A 462 4.33 -43.42 -4.97
N TYR A 463 3.91 -42.26 -5.49
CA TYR A 463 4.07 -41.94 -6.92
C TYR A 463 5.56 -41.98 -7.27
N LYS A 464 5.96 -42.95 -8.11
CA LYS A 464 7.32 -42.99 -8.64
C LYS A 464 7.43 -41.84 -9.64
N GLY A 465 8.28 -40.86 -9.36
CA GLY A 465 8.56 -39.78 -10.32
C GLY A 465 8.92 -40.39 -11.67
N LYS A 466 8.16 -40.09 -12.72
CA LYS A 466 8.51 -40.49 -14.08
C LYS A 466 9.93 -39.97 -14.32
N LYS A 467 10.91 -40.87 -14.53
CA LYS A 467 12.20 -40.49 -15.11
C LYS A 467 11.84 -39.70 -16.37
N ARG A 468 12.21 -38.42 -16.39
CA ARG A 468 12.05 -37.53 -17.52
C ARG A 468 12.57 -38.30 -18.74
N ARG A 469 11.67 -38.77 -19.61
CA ARG A 469 12.07 -39.44 -20.84
C ARG A 469 12.80 -38.37 -21.64
N SER A 470 14.13 -38.46 -21.70
CA SER A 470 14.86 -37.78 -22.75
C SER A 470 14.51 -38.47 -24.06
N ARG A 471 13.64 -37.84 -24.83
CA ARG A 471 13.59 -37.94 -26.30
C ARG A 471 12.65 -36.87 -26.82
#